data_AF-A0AA42X639-F1
#
_entry.id   AF-A0AA42X639-F1
#
_cell.length_a   1.000
_cell.length_b   1.000
_cell.length_c   1.000
_cell.angle_alpha   90.00
_cell.angle_beta   90.00
_cell.angle_gamma   90.00
#
_symmetry.space_group_name_H-M   'P 1'
#
loop_
_entity.id
_entity.type
_entity.pdbx_description
1 polymer ?
#
loop_
_entity_poly.entity_id
_entity_poly.type
_entity_poly.pdbx_seq_one_letter_code
_entity_poly.pdbx_strand_id
1 'polypeptide(L)'
;MFLNPYTTTALGAIPTKAIVDQLKVLAAQKSLLSVSVGDGDPIPGLYQIDPSDKETKPFSHPIVFESFGKLYTVIDARPFCRTNRDGGVVITSQTDYKLACLRGALSMGWARGDAHEFLNFADVPARVFTNLIASMLNRRFGLGPGESLRTMIVAGIYFYSLFEADTGPLSEATKVRMMRRLTKISPFDPRVVGEILDMDLPLKTLQGFCESLQQAVPTPRLQSLNAGLLATMLGGMWFGAAAREIAFAAFEYPPYMYALCYMGGIDRGLNKTYIGAEVQNVGRKAGVVESFVRSVNHYVEDLTHG
;
A
#
# COMPACT_ATOMS: atom_id res chain seq x y z
N MET A 1 1.05 -13.77 -0.62
CA MET A 1 0.75 -12.42 -1.15
C MET A 1 -0.72 -12.08 -0.97
N PHE A 2 -1.06 -10.85 -0.57
CA PHE A 2 -2.44 -10.34 -0.56
C PHE A 2 -2.79 -9.80 -1.95
N LEU A 3 -3.75 -10.40 -2.64
CA LEU A 3 -4.08 -10.04 -4.04
C LEU A 3 -4.94 -8.78 -4.16
N ASN A 4 -5.68 -8.44 -3.12
CA ASN A 4 -6.55 -7.27 -3.10
C ASN A 4 -6.65 -6.72 -1.66
N PRO A 5 -7.04 -5.44 -1.48
CA PRO A 5 -7.07 -4.83 -0.15
C PRO A 5 -8.00 -5.56 0.82
N TYR A 6 -9.11 -6.15 0.34
CA TYR A 6 -10.07 -6.91 1.15
C TYR A 6 -9.56 -8.27 1.61
N THR A 7 -8.35 -8.68 1.24
CA THR A 7 -7.71 -9.89 1.80
C THR A 7 -6.79 -9.57 2.98
N THR A 8 -6.52 -8.28 3.25
CA THR A 8 -5.72 -7.85 4.40
C THR A 8 -6.45 -8.05 5.72
N THR A 9 -5.72 -8.12 6.82
CA THR A 9 -6.26 -8.14 8.19
C THR A 9 -7.17 -6.92 8.44
N ALA A 10 -6.82 -5.77 7.86
CA ALA A 10 -7.56 -4.53 8.00
C ALA A 10 -8.99 -4.59 7.45
N LEU A 11 -9.18 -5.30 6.33
CA LEU A 11 -10.40 -5.20 5.51
C LEU A 11 -11.08 -6.55 5.27
N GLY A 12 -10.48 -7.66 5.71
CA GLY A 12 -10.99 -9.03 5.50
C GLY A 12 -12.37 -9.30 6.07
N ALA A 13 -12.80 -8.52 7.07
CA ALA A 13 -14.14 -8.64 7.64
C ALA A 13 -15.24 -7.94 6.81
N ILE A 14 -14.88 -7.12 5.81
CA ILE A 14 -15.84 -6.36 5.02
C ILE A 14 -16.42 -7.25 3.91
N PRO A 15 -17.74 -7.55 3.93
CA PRO A 15 -18.35 -8.40 2.91
C PRO A 15 -18.46 -7.66 1.57
N THR A 16 -17.80 -8.16 0.53
CA THR A 16 -17.78 -7.53 -0.81
C THR A 16 -18.71 -8.17 -1.82
N LYS A 17 -19.21 -9.38 -1.58
CA LYS A 17 -19.95 -10.19 -2.57
C LYS A 17 -21.11 -9.42 -3.23
N ALA A 18 -21.99 -8.82 -2.43
CA ALA A 18 -23.14 -8.08 -2.94
C ALA A 18 -22.73 -6.86 -3.78
N ILE A 19 -21.64 -6.19 -3.42
CA ILE A 19 -21.11 -5.06 -4.17
C ILE A 19 -20.52 -5.55 -5.50
N VAL A 20 -19.74 -6.63 -5.48
CA VAL A 20 -19.19 -7.25 -6.70
C VAL A 20 -20.29 -7.67 -7.66
N ASP A 21 -21.38 -8.27 -7.17
CA ASP A 21 -22.50 -8.68 -8.01
C ASP A 21 -23.19 -7.47 -8.67
N GLN A 22 -23.37 -6.36 -7.94
CA GLN A 22 -23.88 -5.11 -8.51
C GLN A 22 -22.91 -4.51 -9.55
N LEU A 23 -21.61 -4.49 -9.26
CA LEU A 23 -20.60 -3.98 -10.18
C LEU A 23 -20.53 -4.78 -11.48
N LYS A 24 -20.74 -6.10 -11.43
CA LYS A 24 -20.85 -6.95 -12.63
C LYS A 24 -22.04 -6.56 -13.51
N VAL A 25 -23.18 -6.22 -12.90
CA VAL A 25 -24.36 -5.72 -13.63
C VAL A 25 -24.05 -4.39 -14.29
N LEU A 26 -23.47 -3.43 -13.56
CA LEU A 26 -23.08 -2.12 -14.13
C LEU A 26 -22.06 -2.25 -15.27
N ALA A 27 -21.09 -3.17 -15.13
CA ALA A 27 -20.12 -3.48 -16.18
C ALA A 27 -20.80 -4.04 -17.44
N ALA A 28 -21.77 -4.95 -17.28
CA ALA A 28 -22.54 -5.51 -18.39
C ALA A 28 -23.38 -4.44 -19.11
N GLN A 29 -23.93 -3.48 -18.35
CA GLN A 29 -24.72 -2.36 -18.85
C GLN A 29 -23.87 -1.21 -19.43
N LYS A 30 -22.54 -1.28 -19.29
CA LYS A 30 -21.59 -0.21 -19.67
C LYS A 30 -21.89 1.12 -18.97
N SER A 31 -22.37 1.06 -17.73
CA SER A 31 -22.71 2.23 -16.90
C SER A 31 -21.57 2.69 -15.99
N LEU A 32 -20.44 1.99 -16.02
CA LEU A 32 -19.22 2.39 -15.30
C LEU A 32 -18.47 3.46 -16.10
N LEU A 33 -17.98 4.49 -15.41
CA LEU A 33 -17.24 5.60 -16.03
C LEU A 33 -15.75 5.28 -16.06
N SER A 34 -15.08 5.53 -17.18
CA SER A 34 -13.62 5.36 -17.29
C SER A 34 -12.87 6.35 -16.38
N VAL A 35 -11.71 5.94 -15.88
CA VAL A 35 -10.91 6.73 -14.95
C VAL A 35 -9.52 6.99 -15.52
N SER A 36 -9.07 8.24 -15.41
CA SER A 36 -7.69 8.67 -15.61
C SER A 36 -7.01 8.92 -14.26
N VAL A 37 -5.69 8.72 -14.21
CA VAL A 37 -4.86 9.15 -13.08
C VAL A 37 -4.13 10.43 -13.48
N GLY A 38 -4.46 11.55 -12.83
CA GLY A 38 -3.94 12.87 -13.23
C GLY A 38 -4.56 13.34 -14.54
N ASP A 39 -3.73 13.95 -15.40
CA ASP A 39 -4.15 14.50 -16.71
C ASP A 39 -3.96 13.52 -17.87
N GLY A 40 -3.73 12.23 -17.57
CA GLY A 40 -3.48 11.19 -18.57
C GLY A 40 -4.75 10.63 -19.23
N ASP A 41 -4.54 9.73 -20.19
CA ASP A 41 -5.62 8.99 -20.84
C ASP A 41 -6.32 8.01 -19.88
N PRO A 42 -7.58 7.63 -20.16
CA PRO A 42 -8.27 6.66 -19.32
C PRO A 42 -7.61 5.28 -19.36
N ILE A 43 -7.44 4.66 -18.20
CA ILE A 43 -6.76 3.38 -18.07
C ILE A 43 -7.75 2.23 -18.38
N PRO A 44 -7.51 1.39 -19.41
CA PRO A 44 -8.38 0.27 -19.73
C PRO A 44 -8.53 -0.70 -18.54
N GLY A 45 -9.77 -1.00 -18.17
CA GLY A 45 -10.08 -1.87 -17.03
C GLY A 45 -10.22 -1.16 -15.68
N LEU A 46 -9.86 0.12 -15.59
CA LEU A 46 -10.07 0.95 -14.40
C LEU A 46 -11.30 1.86 -14.58
N TYR A 47 -12.24 1.75 -13.65
CA TYR A 47 -13.51 2.46 -13.71
C TYR A 47 -13.90 3.06 -12.37
N GLN A 48 -14.89 3.95 -12.39
CA GLN A 48 -15.58 4.47 -11.23
C GLN A 48 -17.10 4.34 -11.38
N ILE A 49 -17.79 4.32 -10.24
CA ILE A 49 -19.24 4.44 -10.19
C ILE A 49 -19.65 5.87 -10.58
N ASP A 50 -20.74 5.98 -11.35
CA ASP A 50 -21.36 7.27 -11.65
C ASP A 50 -21.81 7.98 -10.36
N PRO A 51 -21.47 9.27 -10.15
CA PRO A 51 -21.91 10.05 -8.98
C PRO A 51 -23.42 10.08 -8.73
N SER A 52 -24.24 9.81 -9.74
CA SER A 52 -25.70 9.74 -9.65
C SER A 52 -26.24 8.36 -9.23
N ASP A 53 -25.40 7.32 -9.20
CA ASP A 53 -25.82 5.96 -8.80
C ASP A 53 -26.14 5.89 -7.30
N LYS A 54 -27.37 5.49 -7.01
CA LYS A 54 -27.90 5.34 -5.64
C LYS A 54 -28.12 3.89 -5.21
N GLU A 55 -28.11 2.96 -6.17
CA GLU A 55 -28.43 1.55 -5.92
C GLU A 55 -27.21 0.77 -5.42
N THR A 56 -26.00 1.14 -5.86
CA THR A 56 -24.77 0.46 -5.47
C THR A 56 -24.34 0.90 -4.08
N LYS A 57 -24.16 -0.06 -3.17
CA LYS A 57 -23.69 0.26 -1.81
C LYS A 57 -22.31 0.94 -1.84
N PRO A 58 -22.07 1.94 -0.98
CA PRO A 58 -20.78 2.62 -0.93
C PRO A 58 -19.67 1.69 -0.45
N PHE A 59 -18.47 1.90 -0.98
CA PHE A 59 -17.25 1.20 -0.55
C PHE A 59 -16.04 2.13 -0.59
N SER A 60 -15.02 1.86 0.22
CA SER A 60 -13.88 2.79 0.39
C SER A 60 -12.59 2.36 -0.31
N HIS A 61 -12.56 1.12 -0.81
CA HIS A 61 -11.37 0.48 -1.37
C HIS A 61 -11.64 -0.07 -2.77
N PRO A 62 -10.68 0.01 -3.72
CA PRO A 62 -10.87 -0.52 -5.06
C PRO A 62 -11.26 -2.00 -5.02
N ILE A 63 -12.27 -2.35 -5.81
CA ILE A 63 -12.74 -3.73 -5.97
C ILE A 63 -12.25 -4.23 -7.31
N VAL A 64 -11.50 -5.33 -7.27
CA VAL A 64 -11.01 -6.03 -8.47
C VAL A 64 -11.85 -7.29 -8.67
N PHE A 65 -12.38 -7.50 -9.87
CA PHE A 65 -13.16 -8.68 -10.22
C PHE A 65 -13.06 -9.00 -11.71
N GLU A 66 -13.31 -10.27 -12.06
CA GLU A 66 -13.42 -10.69 -13.45
C GLU A 66 -14.89 -10.72 -13.90
N SER A 67 -15.12 -10.28 -15.14
CA SER A 67 -16.40 -10.40 -15.82
C SER A 67 -16.16 -10.52 -17.32
N PHE A 68 -16.86 -11.44 -18.01
CA PHE A 68 -16.72 -11.66 -19.45
C PHE A 68 -15.26 -11.83 -19.94
N GLY A 69 -14.42 -12.52 -19.16
CA GLY A 69 -13.01 -12.75 -19.50
C GLY A 69 -12.12 -11.50 -19.41
N LYS A 70 -12.60 -10.41 -18.79
CA LYS A 70 -11.85 -9.17 -18.56
C LYS A 70 -11.75 -8.88 -17.07
N LEU A 71 -10.59 -8.36 -16.66
CA LEU A 71 -10.36 -7.87 -15.31
C LEU A 71 -10.87 -6.43 -15.20
N TYR A 72 -11.74 -6.18 -14.23
CA TYR A 72 -12.26 -4.87 -13.89
C TYR A 72 -11.71 -4.46 -12.53
N THR A 73 -11.29 -3.20 -12.41
CA THR A 73 -11.02 -2.54 -11.14
C THR A 73 -11.93 -1.34 -11.03
N VAL A 74 -12.74 -1.28 -9.97
CA VAL A 74 -13.71 -0.19 -9.77
C VAL A 74 -13.42 0.54 -8.47
N ILE A 75 -13.41 1.86 -8.54
CA ILE A 75 -13.33 2.76 -7.38
C ILE A 75 -14.68 3.42 -7.12
N ASP A 76 -14.96 3.72 -5.86
CA ASP A 76 -16.08 4.58 -5.48
C ASP A 76 -15.56 5.99 -5.23
N ALA A 77 -15.74 6.85 -6.23
CA ALA A 77 -15.34 8.24 -6.17
C ALA A 77 -16.47 9.17 -5.70
N ARG A 78 -17.68 8.64 -5.43
CA ARG A 78 -18.86 9.43 -5.06
C ARG A 78 -18.62 10.37 -3.87
N PRO A 79 -17.87 9.98 -2.81
CA PRO A 79 -17.59 10.91 -1.71
C PRO A 79 -16.76 12.15 -2.10
N PHE A 80 -16.09 12.13 -3.25
CA PHE A 80 -15.20 13.19 -3.73
C PHE A 80 -15.68 13.85 -5.01
N CYS A 81 -16.90 13.52 -5.45
CA CYS A 81 -17.49 13.99 -6.69
C CYS A 81 -18.92 14.50 -6.43
N ARG A 82 -19.38 15.40 -7.29
CA ARG A 82 -20.79 15.83 -7.36
C ARG A 82 -21.19 15.97 -8.82
N THR A 83 -22.46 15.76 -9.11
CA THR A 83 -23.03 16.09 -10.43
C THR A 83 -23.41 17.57 -10.46
N ASN A 84 -22.98 18.29 -11.49
CA ASN A 84 -23.41 19.67 -11.74
C ASN A 84 -24.82 19.69 -12.36
N ARG A 85 -25.36 20.90 -12.62
CA ARG A 85 -26.71 21.06 -13.22
C ARG A 85 -26.82 20.50 -14.63
N ASP A 86 -25.70 20.44 -15.36
CA ASP A 86 -25.62 19.98 -16.74
C ASP A 86 -25.33 18.47 -16.84
N GLY A 87 -25.33 17.75 -15.71
CA GLY A 87 -25.02 16.32 -15.65
C GLY A 87 -23.53 15.97 -15.63
N GLY A 88 -22.64 16.97 -15.69
CA GLY A 88 -21.19 16.78 -15.62
C GLY A 88 -20.68 16.47 -14.21
N VAL A 89 -19.61 15.69 -14.13
CA VAL A 89 -18.96 15.33 -12.85
C VAL A 89 -17.98 16.43 -12.43
N VAL A 90 -18.12 16.93 -11.20
CA VAL A 90 -17.22 17.90 -10.57
C VAL A 90 -16.54 17.27 -9.37
N ILE A 91 -15.21 17.28 -9.34
CA ILE A 91 -14.41 16.80 -8.22
C ILE A 91 -14.44 17.84 -7.09
N THR A 92 -14.89 17.43 -5.90
CA THR A 92 -15.01 18.28 -4.70
C THR A 92 -13.79 18.18 -3.79
N SER A 93 -13.10 17.02 -3.76
CA SER A 93 -11.81 16.83 -3.07
C SER A 93 -10.77 16.25 -4.04
N GLN A 94 -9.88 17.12 -4.53
CA GLN A 94 -8.87 16.72 -5.51
C GLN A 94 -7.86 15.72 -4.92
N THR A 95 -7.43 15.90 -3.68
CA THR A 95 -6.44 15.02 -3.04
C THR A 95 -7.01 13.62 -2.80
N ASP A 96 -8.21 13.50 -2.25
CA ASP A 96 -8.84 12.19 -2.00
C ASP A 96 -9.19 11.48 -3.31
N TYR A 97 -9.70 12.21 -4.31
CA TYR A 97 -9.99 11.66 -5.64
C TYR A 97 -8.73 11.11 -6.31
N LYS A 98 -7.63 11.89 -6.34
CA LYS A 98 -6.35 11.44 -6.90
C LYS A 98 -5.83 10.19 -6.18
N LEU A 99 -5.90 10.15 -4.85
CA LEU A 99 -5.51 8.97 -4.08
C LEU A 99 -6.40 7.76 -4.39
N ALA A 100 -7.71 7.94 -4.58
CA ALA A 100 -8.61 6.86 -4.97
C ALA A 100 -8.26 6.30 -6.35
N CYS A 101 -8.08 7.16 -7.35
CA CYS A 101 -7.66 6.76 -8.70
C CYS A 101 -6.33 6.02 -8.69
N LEU A 102 -5.32 6.56 -7.99
CA LEU A 102 -4.00 5.94 -7.90
C LEU A 102 -4.05 4.58 -7.20
N ARG A 103 -4.78 4.46 -6.08
CA ARG A 103 -4.99 3.15 -5.43
C ARG A 103 -5.67 2.17 -6.37
N GLY A 104 -6.63 2.63 -7.18
CA GLY A 104 -7.28 1.82 -8.22
C GLY A 104 -6.29 1.29 -9.25
N ALA A 105 -5.52 2.19 -9.88
CA ALA A 105 -4.53 1.83 -10.89
C ALA A 105 -3.47 0.86 -10.35
N LEU A 106 -2.87 1.15 -9.19
CA LEU A 106 -1.86 0.29 -8.59
C LEU A 106 -2.45 -1.06 -8.12
N SER A 107 -3.71 -1.09 -7.66
CA SER A 107 -4.37 -2.36 -7.33
C SER A 107 -4.66 -3.21 -8.56
N MET A 108 -5.01 -2.57 -9.67
CA MET A 108 -5.21 -3.26 -10.95
C MET A 108 -3.90 -3.89 -11.43
N GLY A 109 -2.81 -3.12 -11.47
CA GLY A 109 -1.50 -3.62 -11.86
C GLY A 109 -1.03 -4.78 -10.97
N TRP A 110 -1.20 -4.65 -9.66
CA TRP A 110 -0.90 -5.71 -8.70
C TRP A 110 -1.71 -7.00 -8.95
N ALA A 111 -3.00 -6.87 -9.21
CA ALA A 111 -3.89 -8.01 -9.43
C ALA A 111 -3.68 -8.70 -10.80
N ARG A 112 -3.14 -8.00 -11.81
CA ARG A 112 -2.79 -8.57 -13.12
C ARG A 112 -1.62 -9.56 -13.08
N GLY A 113 -0.91 -9.64 -11.96
CA GLY A 113 0.07 -10.71 -11.70
C GLY A 113 1.54 -10.28 -11.77
N ASP A 114 1.84 -8.98 -11.91
CA ASP A 114 3.22 -8.48 -11.84
C ASP A 114 3.48 -7.67 -10.56
N ALA A 115 3.33 -8.32 -9.42
CA ALA A 115 3.75 -7.75 -8.14
C ALA A 115 5.25 -7.42 -8.12
N HIS A 116 6.07 -8.11 -8.92
CA HIS A 116 7.52 -7.92 -8.93
C HIS A 116 7.95 -6.64 -9.66
N GLU A 117 7.17 -6.12 -10.61
CA GLU A 117 7.41 -4.82 -11.24
C GLU A 117 7.51 -3.69 -10.21
N PHE A 118 6.68 -3.72 -9.17
CA PHE A 118 6.72 -2.77 -8.07
C PHE A 118 8.10 -2.77 -7.37
N LEU A 119 8.81 -3.90 -7.36
CA LEU A 119 10.13 -4.00 -6.77
C LEU A 119 11.19 -3.18 -7.52
N ASN A 120 10.93 -2.75 -8.76
CA ASN A 120 11.84 -1.90 -9.52
C ASN A 120 11.92 -0.47 -8.96
N PHE A 121 10.87 -0.03 -8.24
CA PHE A 121 10.77 1.29 -7.63
C PHE A 121 10.38 1.23 -6.14
N ALA A 122 10.74 0.13 -5.46
CA ALA A 122 10.44 -0.11 -4.05
C ALA A 122 11.29 0.66 -3.05
N ASP A 123 12.39 1.28 -3.47
CA ASP A 123 13.38 1.84 -2.54
C ASP A 123 12.77 2.88 -1.57
N VAL A 124 11.93 3.78 -2.10
CA VAL A 124 11.26 4.81 -1.29
C VAL A 124 10.19 4.19 -0.39
N PRO A 125 9.19 3.43 -0.90
CA PRO A 125 8.20 2.75 -0.06
C PRO A 125 8.80 1.88 1.03
N ALA A 126 9.81 1.07 0.71
CA ALA A 126 10.45 0.18 1.68
C ALA A 126 11.15 0.97 2.78
N ARG A 127 11.89 2.03 2.41
CA ARG A 127 12.60 2.87 3.40
C ARG A 127 11.64 3.64 4.30
N VAL A 128 10.57 4.20 3.73
CA VAL A 128 9.49 4.86 4.49
C VAL A 128 8.87 3.85 5.45
N PHE A 129 8.54 2.65 4.98
CA PHE A 129 7.97 1.57 5.79
C PHE A 129 8.87 1.23 7.00
N THR A 130 10.16 0.97 6.77
CA THR A 130 11.10 0.58 7.83
C THR A 130 11.31 1.67 8.87
N ASN A 131 11.46 2.92 8.41
CA ASN A 131 11.67 4.06 9.30
C ASN A 131 10.42 4.35 10.13
N LEU A 132 9.24 4.24 9.51
CA LEU A 132 7.98 4.49 10.17
C LEU A 132 7.72 3.47 11.28
N ILE A 133 7.85 2.17 11.00
CA ILE A 133 7.72 1.12 12.03
C ILE A 133 8.68 1.36 13.19
N ALA A 134 9.97 1.55 12.90
CA ALA A 134 10.97 1.72 13.95
C ALA A 134 10.71 2.97 14.78
N SER A 135 10.34 4.10 14.16
CA SER A 135 9.98 5.33 14.87
C SER A 135 8.77 5.14 15.78
N MET A 136 7.71 4.47 15.30
CA MET A 136 6.51 4.21 16.10
C MET A 136 6.80 3.29 17.28
N LEU A 137 7.46 2.15 17.04
CA LEU A 137 7.78 1.20 18.10
C LEU A 137 8.77 1.79 19.10
N ASN A 138 9.76 2.57 18.64
CA ASN A 138 10.66 3.27 19.54
C ASN A 138 9.91 4.29 20.42
N ARG A 139 8.98 5.07 19.86
CA ARG A 139 8.16 6.01 20.67
C ARG A 139 7.29 5.28 21.70
N ARG A 140 6.77 4.09 21.35
CA ARG A 140 5.89 3.31 22.23
C ARG A 140 6.64 2.53 23.32
N PHE A 141 7.79 1.95 22.97
CA PHE A 141 8.52 1.00 23.82
C PHE A 141 9.90 1.50 24.27
N GLY A 142 10.34 2.69 23.83
CA GLY A 142 11.61 3.30 24.22
C GLY A 142 12.85 2.52 23.79
N LEU A 143 12.81 1.91 22.61
CA LEU A 143 13.84 0.99 22.11
C LEU A 143 15.23 1.66 22.02
N GLY A 144 16.28 0.91 22.40
CA GLY A 144 17.66 1.32 22.24
C GLY A 144 18.10 1.34 20.76
N PRO A 145 19.25 1.93 20.42
CA PRO A 145 19.72 2.03 19.03
C PRO A 145 19.84 0.67 18.32
N GLY A 146 20.38 -0.35 18.99
CA GLY A 146 20.50 -1.69 18.43
C GLY A 146 19.16 -2.41 18.24
N GLU A 147 18.22 -2.24 19.16
CA GLU A 147 16.86 -2.79 19.08
C GLU A 147 16.08 -2.13 17.94
N SER A 148 16.20 -0.81 17.80
CA SER A 148 15.59 -0.03 16.71
C SER A 148 16.15 -0.45 15.34
N LEU A 149 17.47 -0.68 15.23
CA LEU A 149 18.09 -1.19 14.01
C LEU A 149 17.54 -2.56 13.61
N ARG A 150 17.48 -3.51 14.55
CA ARG A 150 16.90 -4.84 14.31
C ARG A 150 15.42 -4.75 13.92
N THR A 151 14.67 -3.85 14.55
CA THR A 151 13.27 -3.56 14.20
C THR A 151 13.14 -3.11 12.74
N MET A 152 14.02 -2.20 12.27
CA MET A 152 14.03 -1.76 10.88
C MET A 152 14.32 -2.91 9.90
N ILE A 153 15.27 -3.79 10.26
CA ILE A 153 15.61 -4.95 9.42
C ILE A 153 14.42 -5.89 9.31
N VAL A 154 13.80 -6.27 10.43
CA VAL A 154 12.61 -7.16 10.43
C VAL A 154 11.45 -6.52 9.65
N ALA A 155 11.21 -5.22 9.82
CA ALA A 155 10.21 -4.47 9.04
C ALA A 155 10.49 -4.52 7.53
N GLY A 156 11.77 -4.44 7.12
CA GLY A 156 12.14 -4.51 5.73
C GLY A 156 11.99 -5.91 5.15
N ILE A 157 12.39 -6.96 5.88
CA ILE A 157 12.18 -8.35 5.47
C ILE A 157 10.67 -8.63 5.33
N TYR A 158 9.87 -8.17 6.29
CA TYR A 158 8.42 -8.25 6.21
C TYR A 158 7.87 -7.57 4.95
N PHE A 159 8.24 -6.31 4.72
CA PHE A 159 7.80 -5.57 3.54
C PHE A 159 8.10 -6.32 2.23
N TYR A 160 9.32 -6.83 2.06
CA TYR A 160 9.67 -7.60 0.86
C TYR A 160 8.98 -8.97 0.81
N SER A 161 8.66 -9.57 1.95
CA SER A 161 7.93 -10.84 2.02
C SER A 161 6.46 -10.74 1.54
N LEU A 162 5.90 -9.52 1.50
CA LEU A 162 4.55 -9.26 0.97
C LEU A 162 4.45 -9.47 -0.55
N PHE A 163 5.57 -9.38 -1.27
CA PHE A 163 5.67 -9.58 -2.72
C PHE A 163 5.79 -11.06 -3.11
N GLU A 164 6.08 -11.93 -2.14
CA GLU A 164 6.28 -13.34 -2.39
C GLU A 164 4.93 -14.08 -2.34
N ALA A 165 4.61 -14.81 -3.42
CA ALA A 165 3.39 -15.61 -3.52
C ALA A 165 3.41 -16.82 -2.57
N ASP A 166 4.57 -17.47 -2.44
CA ASP A 166 4.76 -18.64 -1.58
C ASP A 166 4.63 -18.28 -0.09
N THR A 167 4.07 -19.22 0.66
CA THR A 167 3.89 -19.17 2.11
C THR A 167 4.92 -20.02 2.86
N GLY A 168 5.71 -20.82 2.15
CA GLY A 168 6.80 -21.60 2.72
C GLY A 168 8.00 -20.75 3.18
N PRO A 169 9.01 -21.41 3.76
CA PRO A 169 10.25 -20.78 4.17
C PRO A 169 10.94 -20.04 3.01
N LEU A 170 11.59 -18.91 3.31
CA LEU A 170 12.35 -18.17 2.31
C LEU A 170 13.50 -19.02 1.77
N SER A 171 13.54 -19.23 0.47
CA SER A 171 14.68 -19.89 -0.18
C SER A 171 15.94 -19.04 -0.07
N GLU A 172 17.12 -19.69 -0.09
CA GLU A 172 18.41 -18.99 -0.01
C GLU A 172 18.59 -17.93 -1.09
N ALA A 173 18.15 -18.21 -2.31
CA ALA A 173 18.15 -17.22 -3.39
C ALA A 173 17.31 -15.98 -3.05
N THR A 174 16.17 -16.16 -2.37
CA THR A 174 15.29 -15.07 -1.95
C THR A 174 15.91 -14.28 -0.81
N LYS A 175 16.50 -14.94 0.19
CA LYS A 175 17.26 -14.28 1.26
C LYS A 175 18.38 -13.40 0.71
N VAL A 176 19.18 -13.89 -0.23
CA VAL A 176 20.26 -13.12 -0.87
C VAL A 176 19.70 -11.89 -1.61
N ARG A 177 18.58 -12.03 -2.34
CA ARG A 177 17.92 -10.89 -3.01
C ARG A 177 17.41 -9.86 -1.99
N MET A 178 16.75 -10.31 -0.92
CA MET A 178 16.24 -9.44 0.14
C MET A 178 17.37 -8.69 0.84
N MET A 179 18.45 -9.38 1.21
CA MET A 179 19.63 -8.77 1.82
C MET A 179 20.19 -7.63 0.96
N ARG A 180 20.38 -7.87 -0.36
CA ARG A 180 20.85 -6.82 -1.29
C ARG A 180 19.93 -5.61 -1.33
N ARG A 181 18.61 -5.83 -1.32
CA ARG A 181 17.61 -4.74 -1.31
C ARG A 181 17.65 -3.96 0.01
N LEU A 182 17.73 -4.65 1.14
CA LEU A 182 17.80 -4.04 2.47
C LEU A 182 19.05 -3.17 2.63
N THR A 183 20.21 -3.67 2.20
CA THR A 183 21.48 -2.92 2.26
C THR A 183 21.51 -1.73 1.28
N LYS A 184 20.63 -1.72 0.27
CA LYS A 184 20.50 -0.60 -0.68
C LYS A 184 19.69 0.55 -0.08
N ILE A 185 18.61 0.25 0.64
CA ILE A 185 17.71 1.28 1.19
C ILE A 185 18.22 1.91 2.49
N SER A 186 19.12 1.21 3.20
CA SER A 186 19.69 1.65 4.48
C SER A 186 21.06 1.01 4.67
N PRO A 187 22.02 1.68 5.36
CA PRO A 187 23.36 1.14 5.63
C PRO A 187 23.34 0.07 6.73
N PHE A 188 22.52 -0.97 6.57
CA PHE A 188 22.50 -2.11 7.47
C PHE A 188 23.77 -2.95 7.29
N ASP A 189 24.33 -3.47 8.39
CA ASP A 189 25.41 -4.46 8.31
C ASP A 189 24.85 -5.75 7.69
N PRO A 190 25.36 -6.21 6.53
CA PRO A 190 24.89 -7.42 5.88
C PRO A 190 24.92 -8.66 6.78
N ARG A 191 25.84 -8.72 7.75
CA ARG A 191 25.93 -9.84 8.70
C ARG A 191 24.71 -9.90 9.61
N VAL A 192 24.29 -8.75 10.16
CA VAL A 192 23.10 -8.66 11.02
C VAL A 192 21.83 -8.95 10.21
N VAL A 193 21.79 -8.51 8.96
CA VAL A 193 20.67 -8.83 8.06
C VAL A 193 20.62 -10.34 7.79
N GLY A 194 21.76 -10.97 7.50
CA GLY A 194 21.87 -12.43 7.31
C GLY A 194 21.43 -13.21 8.56
N GLU A 195 21.93 -12.85 9.74
CA GLU A 195 21.54 -13.45 11.01
C GLU A 195 20.02 -13.46 11.22
N ILE A 196 19.32 -12.37 10.88
CA ILE A 196 17.87 -12.26 11.02
C ILE A 196 17.14 -13.03 9.91
N LEU A 197 17.66 -13.02 8.68
CA LEU A 197 17.10 -13.79 7.56
C LEU A 197 17.20 -15.31 7.76
N ASP A 198 18.17 -15.77 8.55
CA ASP A 198 18.33 -17.18 8.90
C ASP A 198 17.42 -17.64 10.05
N MET A 199 16.72 -16.69 10.70
CA MET A 199 15.66 -17.03 11.64
C MET A 199 14.41 -17.49 10.89
N ASP A 200 13.73 -18.49 11.42
CA ASP A 200 12.40 -18.89 10.94
C ASP A 200 11.37 -17.89 11.47
N LEU A 201 10.99 -16.92 10.63
CA LEU A 201 10.14 -15.78 10.98
C LEU A 201 8.80 -15.83 10.23
N PRO A 202 7.64 -15.81 10.91
CA PRO A 202 6.32 -15.84 10.27
C PRO A 202 5.91 -14.49 9.64
N LEU A 203 6.54 -14.07 8.54
CA LEU A 203 6.45 -12.70 8.01
C LEU A 203 5.31 -12.44 6.99
N LYS A 204 4.19 -13.16 7.06
CA LYS A 204 3.11 -13.08 6.04
C LYS A 204 1.85 -12.34 6.48
N THR A 205 1.66 -12.18 7.79
CA THR A 205 0.53 -11.46 8.37
C THR A 205 1.06 -10.44 9.37
N LEU A 206 0.25 -9.45 9.74
CA LEU A 206 0.64 -8.52 10.80
C LEU A 206 0.89 -9.19 12.14
N GLN A 207 0.15 -10.27 12.44
CA GLN A 207 0.35 -11.02 13.67
C GLN A 207 1.71 -11.73 13.66
N GLY A 208 2.02 -12.44 12.58
CA GLY A 208 3.31 -13.09 12.44
C GLY A 208 4.47 -12.08 12.34
N PHE A 209 4.24 -10.89 11.81
CA PHE A 209 5.20 -9.78 11.88
C PHE A 209 5.49 -9.35 13.32
N CYS A 210 4.47 -9.24 14.17
CA CYS A 210 4.64 -8.92 15.58
C CYS A 210 5.43 -10.02 16.31
N GLU A 211 5.14 -11.28 16.03
CA GLU A 211 5.89 -12.43 16.57
C GLU A 211 7.35 -12.42 16.12
N SER A 212 7.59 -12.12 14.84
CA SER A 212 8.93 -12.00 14.27
C SER A 212 9.74 -10.89 14.95
N LEU A 213 9.11 -9.76 15.26
CA LEU A 213 9.76 -8.68 16.01
C LEU A 213 10.12 -9.12 17.44
N GLN A 214 9.22 -9.81 18.14
CA GLN A 214 9.48 -10.33 19.49
C GLN A 214 10.63 -11.35 19.51
N GLN A 215 10.76 -12.15 18.45
CA GLN A 215 11.81 -13.15 18.31
C GLN A 215 13.18 -12.53 17.94
N ALA A 216 13.20 -11.63 16.95
CA ALA A 216 14.44 -11.12 16.38
C ALA A 216 15.06 -9.93 17.14
N VAL A 217 14.26 -9.21 17.93
CA VAL A 217 14.69 -8.05 18.71
C VAL A 217 14.83 -8.46 20.19
N PRO A 218 16.05 -8.49 20.75
CA PRO A 218 16.31 -9.06 22.07
C PRO A 218 15.89 -8.12 23.21
N THR A 219 14.59 -7.94 23.40
CA THR A 219 14.04 -7.02 24.41
C THR A 219 12.70 -7.50 24.97
N PRO A 220 12.52 -7.55 26.30
CA PRO A 220 11.23 -7.93 26.89
C PRO A 220 10.14 -6.88 26.63
N ARG A 221 10.50 -5.66 26.23
CA ARG A 221 9.56 -4.56 26.02
C ARG A 221 8.56 -4.83 24.90
N LEU A 222 8.94 -5.66 23.93
CA LEU A 222 8.08 -6.03 22.80
C LEU A 222 7.14 -7.21 23.10
N GLN A 223 7.23 -7.86 24.27
CA GLN A 223 6.37 -9.03 24.60
C GLN A 223 4.87 -8.75 24.52
N SER A 224 4.46 -7.48 24.72
CA SER A 224 3.06 -7.06 24.62
C SER A 224 2.61 -6.66 23.20
N LEU A 225 3.53 -6.65 22.23
CA LEU A 225 3.25 -6.27 20.86
C LEU A 225 2.35 -7.31 20.18
N ASN A 226 1.22 -6.88 19.63
CA ASN A 226 0.33 -7.73 18.84
C ASN A 226 -0.31 -6.90 17.71
N ALA A 227 -0.96 -7.59 16.77
CA ALA A 227 -1.58 -6.93 15.62
C ALA A 227 -2.60 -5.84 16.00
N GLY A 228 -3.36 -6.03 17.10
CA GLY A 228 -4.34 -5.05 17.58
C GLY A 228 -3.71 -3.75 18.09
N LEU A 229 -2.63 -3.87 18.88
CA LEU A 229 -1.85 -2.73 19.34
C LEU A 229 -1.18 -2.01 18.15
N LEU A 230 -0.64 -2.78 17.20
CA LEU A 230 -0.08 -2.23 15.96
C LEU A 230 -1.13 -1.46 15.16
N ALA A 231 -2.33 -2.01 14.98
CA ALA A 231 -3.44 -1.34 14.29
C ALA A 231 -3.85 -0.02 14.96
N THR A 232 -3.77 0.05 16.29
CA THR A 232 -4.07 1.29 17.04
C THR A 232 -2.99 2.35 16.79
N MET A 233 -1.71 1.96 16.74
CA MET A 233 -0.62 2.88 16.40
C MET A 233 -0.74 3.39 14.96
N LEU A 234 -1.12 2.53 14.02
CA LEU A 234 -1.21 2.84 12.59
C LEU A 234 -2.39 3.76 12.21
N GLY A 235 -3.45 3.80 13.02
CA GLY A 235 -4.68 4.51 12.66
C GLY A 235 -4.55 6.03 12.51
N GLY A 236 -3.47 6.64 13.03
CA GLY A 236 -3.21 8.08 12.93
C GLY A 236 -2.20 8.49 11.85
N MET A 237 -1.79 7.57 10.96
CA MET A 237 -0.66 7.81 10.05
C MET A 237 -1.00 8.68 8.83
N TRP A 238 -2.29 8.85 8.53
CA TRP A 238 -2.79 9.54 7.33
C TRP A 238 -4.06 10.34 7.64
N PHE A 239 -4.47 11.22 6.72
CA PHE A 239 -5.70 12.01 6.80
C PHE A 239 -6.55 11.84 5.54
N GLY A 240 -7.85 12.13 5.62
CA GLY A 240 -8.78 12.01 4.51
C GLY A 240 -9.80 10.89 4.71
N ALA A 241 -10.56 10.59 3.67
CA ALA A 241 -11.61 9.58 3.74
C ALA A 241 -11.02 8.17 3.87
N ALA A 242 -11.62 7.37 4.76
CA ALA A 242 -11.13 6.03 5.11
C ALA A 242 -9.64 5.99 5.51
N ALA A 243 -9.09 7.09 6.05
CA ALA A 243 -7.64 7.21 6.31
C ALA A 243 -7.08 6.10 7.20
N ARG A 244 -7.82 5.71 8.25
CA ARG A 244 -7.40 4.63 9.17
C ARG A 244 -7.30 3.29 8.45
N GLU A 245 -8.30 2.96 7.63
CA GLU A 245 -8.37 1.74 6.84
C GLU A 245 -7.27 1.70 5.78
N ILE A 246 -7.07 2.80 5.05
CA ILE A 246 -6.02 2.93 4.04
C ILE A 246 -4.64 2.79 4.68
N ALA A 247 -4.38 3.51 5.77
CA ALA A 247 -3.11 3.46 6.48
C ALA A 247 -2.84 2.06 7.01
N PHE A 248 -3.84 1.36 7.55
CA PHE A 248 -3.65 0.02 8.07
C PHE A 248 -3.42 -1.01 6.95
N ALA A 249 -4.25 -0.98 5.91
CA ALA A 249 -4.11 -1.87 4.76
C ALA A 249 -2.76 -1.68 4.02
N ALA A 250 -2.20 -0.47 4.02
CA ALA A 250 -0.88 -0.20 3.44
C ALA A 250 0.26 -1.03 4.06
N PHE A 251 0.07 -1.60 5.25
CA PHE A 251 1.07 -2.45 5.90
C PHE A 251 1.01 -3.92 5.50
N GLU A 252 -0.04 -4.35 4.79
CA GLU A 252 -0.15 -5.71 4.24
C GLU A 252 -0.27 -5.69 2.72
N TYR A 253 -0.67 -4.56 2.14
CA TYR A 253 -0.94 -4.42 0.72
C TYR A 253 -0.03 -3.34 0.10
N PRO A 254 1.10 -3.73 -0.51
CA PRO A 254 2.09 -2.80 -1.05
C PRO A 254 1.53 -1.70 -1.95
N PRO A 255 0.56 -1.93 -2.87
CA PRO A 255 0.01 -0.87 -3.71
C PRO A 255 -0.45 0.37 -2.94
N TYR A 256 -0.95 0.19 -1.71
CA TYR A 256 -1.36 1.32 -0.87
C TYR A 256 -0.16 2.06 -0.27
N MET A 257 0.88 1.37 0.16
CA MET A 257 2.10 2.03 0.61
C MET A 257 2.72 2.89 -0.50
N TYR A 258 2.71 2.39 -1.74
CA TYR A 258 3.18 3.13 -2.90
C TYR A 258 2.30 4.35 -3.17
N ALA A 259 0.98 4.20 -3.16
CA ALA A 259 0.05 5.31 -3.34
C ALA A 259 0.26 6.41 -2.29
N LEU A 260 0.40 6.04 -1.01
CA LEU A 260 0.63 6.99 0.08
C LEU A 260 1.99 7.69 -0.04
N CYS A 261 3.05 6.95 -0.39
CA CYS A 261 4.36 7.54 -0.62
C CYS A 261 4.36 8.50 -1.81
N TYR A 262 3.66 8.14 -2.90
CA TYR A 262 3.52 8.98 -4.08
C TYR A 262 2.80 10.28 -3.73
N MET A 263 1.66 10.18 -3.06
CA MET A 263 0.88 11.35 -2.64
C MET A 263 1.70 12.25 -1.70
N GLY A 264 2.45 11.67 -0.75
CA GLY A 264 3.38 12.43 0.12
C GLY A 264 4.56 13.07 -0.62
N GLY A 265 4.89 12.59 -1.82
CA GLY A 265 5.92 13.16 -2.69
C GLY A 265 5.43 14.32 -3.54
N ILE A 266 4.15 14.33 -3.94
CA ILE A 266 3.59 15.33 -4.87
C ILE A 266 2.71 16.40 -4.20
N ASP A 267 2.06 16.09 -3.08
CA ASP A 267 1.14 17.01 -2.39
C ASP A 267 1.77 17.51 -1.08
N ARG A 268 2.21 18.77 -1.10
CA ARG A 268 2.82 19.43 0.06
C ARG A 268 1.88 19.50 1.27
N GLY A 269 0.56 19.48 1.06
CA GLY A 269 -0.42 19.46 2.14
C GLY A 269 -0.33 18.20 3.00
N LEU A 270 0.17 17.10 2.43
CA LEU A 270 0.29 15.80 3.09
C LEU A 270 1.59 15.63 3.87
N ASN A 271 2.53 16.57 3.78
CA ASN A 271 3.80 16.54 4.52
C ASN A 271 3.63 16.54 6.05
N LYS A 272 2.44 16.90 6.54
CA LYS A 272 2.09 16.87 7.97
C LYS A 272 1.58 15.51 8.45
N THR A 273 1.27 14.58 7.54
CA THR A 273 1.00 13.18 7.88
C THR A 273 2.31 12.50 8.28
N TYR A 274 2.24 11.39 9.03
CA TYR A 274 3.46 10.66 9.41
C TYR A 274 4.16 10.05 8.20
N ILE A 275 3.39 9.48 7.26
CA ILE A 275 3.94 8.94 6.02
C ILE A 275 4.53 10.05 5.15
N GLY A 276 3.80 11.15 4.95
CA GLY A 276 4.29 12.28 4.16
C GLY A 276 5.55 12.89 4.75
N ALA A 277 5.61 13.10 6.07
CA ALA A 277 6.82 13.56 6.75
C ALA A 277 8.01 12.62 6.53
N GLU A 278 7.77 11.30 6.53
CA GLU A 278 8.82 10.32 6.29
C GLU A 278 9.27 10.27 4.83
N VAL A 279 8.36 10.45 3.87
CA VAL A 279 8.72 10.65 2.45
C VAL A 279 9.65 11.85 2.30
N GLN A 280 9.36 12.97 2.97
CA GLN A 280 10.23 14.15 2.95
C GLN A 280 11.58 13.88 3.62
N ASN A 281 11.62 13.10 4.70
CA ASN A 281 12.89 12.69 5.32
C ASN A 281 13.75 11.84 4.38
N VAL A 282 13.14 10.88 3.67
CA VAL A 282 13.82 10.07 2.64
C VAL A 282 14.29 10.95 1.47
N GLY A 283 13.49 11.95 1.09
CA GLY A 283 13.77 12.91 0.02
C GLY A 283 14.89 13.92 0.32
N ARG A 284 15.46 13.96 1.53
CA ARG A 284 16.64 14.80 1.83
C ARG A 284 17.83 14.49 0.93
N LYS A 285 17.92 13.24 0.44
CA LYS A 285 18.85 12.90 -0.64
C LYS A 285 18.20 13.33 -1.96
N ALA A 286 18.77 14.36 -2.58
CA ALA A 286 18.26 14.98 -3.80
C ALA A 286 17.94 13.94 -4.89
N GLY A 287 16.76 14.07 -5.51
CA GLY A 287 16.34 13.28 -6.67
C GLY A 287 15.73 11.92 -6.35
N VAL A 288 15.76 11.45 -5.10
CA VAL A 288 15.27 10.11 -4.73
C VAL A 288 13.75 10.01 -4.84
N VAL A 289 13.03 10.97 -4.23
CA VAL A 289 11.55 10.97 -4.27
C VAL A 289 11.05 11.34 -5.65
N GLU A 290 11.72 12.26 -6.35
CA GLU A 290 11.38 12.66 -7.72
C GLU A 290 11.58 11.49 -8.70
N SER A 291 12.63 10.69 -8.53
CA SER A 291 12.81 9.47 -9.32
C SER A 291 11.70 8.46 -9.05
N PHE A 292 11.32 8.26 -7.79
CA PHE A 292 10.21 7.37 -7.44
C PHE A 292 8.87 7.82 -8.04
N VAL A 293 8.54 9.11 -7.93
CA VAL A 293 7.32 9.68 -8.51
C VAL A 293 7.29 9.48 -10.03
N ARG A 294 8.42 9.70 -10.72
CA ARG A 294 8.52 9.44 -12.17
C ARG A 294 8.31 7.97 -12.50
N SER A 295 8.89 7.05 -11.73
CA SER A 295 8.70 5.61 -11.94
C SER A 295 7.24 5.19 -11.77
N VAL A 296 6.53 5.74 -10.78
CA VAL A 296 5.09 5.48 -10.60
C VAL A 296 4.27 6.04 -11.76
N ASN A 297 4.57 7.26 -12.22
CA ASN A 297 3.88 7.83 -13.39
C ASN A 297 4.08 6.96 -14.63
N HIS A 298 5.32 6.55 -14.91
CA HIS A 298 5.63 5.69 -16.04
C HIS A 298 4.89 4.35 -15.95
N TYR A 299 4.88 3.73 -14.77
CA TYR A 299 4.12 2.51 -14.52
C TYR A 299 2.62 2.68 -14.81
N VAL A 300 2.03 3.79 -14.38
CA VAL A 300 0.62 4.10 -14.61
C VAL A 300 0.33 4.40 -16.10
N GLU A 301 1.24 5.06 -16.79
CA GLU A 301 1.18 5.28 -18.24
C GLU A 301 1.21 3.95 -19.00
N ASP A 302 2.08 3.02 -18.62
CA ASP A 302 2.15 1.68 -19.24
C ASP A 302 0.83 0.91 -19.12
N LEU A 303 0.11 1.05 -17.98
CA LEU A 303 -1.22 0.46 -17.79
C LEU A 303 -2.28 1.01 -18.76
N THR A 304 -2.05 2.19 -19.34
CA THR A 304 -2.95 2.80 -20.32
C THR A 304 -2.83 2.13 -21.69
N HIS A 305 -1.64 1.62 -22.01
CA HIS A 305 -1.32 1.08 -23.34
C HIS A 305 -1.30 -0.45 -23.42
N GLY A 306 -1.43 -1.15 -22.29
CA GLY A 306 -1.45 -2.63 -22.19
C GLY A 306 -2.82 -3.24 -21.95
#